data_AF-A0A1M5AUJ6-F1
#
_entry.id   AF-A0A1M5AUJ6-F1
#
_cell.length_a   1.000
_cell.length_b   1.000
_cell.length_c   1.000
_cell.angle_alpha   90.00
_cell.angle_beta   90.00
_cell.angle_gamma   90.00
#
_symmetry.space_group_name_H-M   'P 1'
#
loop_
_entity.id
_entity.type
_entity.pdbx_description
1 polymer ?
#
loop_
_entity_poly.entity_id
_entity_poly.type
_entity_poly.pdbx_seq_one_letter_code
_entity_poly.pdbx_strand_id
1 'polypeptide(L)'
;MLPIDIFKIINSDEYNNLNNYLISIENFLNIELKKISDNQEKLTGVQENVENNNYSNEIELFNEWRYYYGTVFTSNFRITLLSLIISSLENILKDICYQYKIIKYSSFDINDLKGNSDIEKAKVYLTKVSNKNIGKIPKWSEINDYKFIRNKFIHQNGRVSSKSSDVAQLRTISAKYQGIKLFEKNDEIRIWISDKIFCKNALNDSYSFISNLIDALRDDQ
;
A
#
# COMPACT_ATOMS: atom_id res chain seq x y z
N MET A 1 -4.62 27.26 -16.98
CA MET A 1 -4.47 27.05 -15.52
C MET A 1 -5.58 26.11 -15.11
N LEU A 2 -5.30 24.93 -14.57
CA LEU A 2 -6.34 24.15 -13.89
C LEU A 2 -6.55 24.81 -12.52
N PRO A 3 -7.74 25.38 -12.22
CA PRO A 3 -8.06 25.84 -10.87
C PRO A 3 -7.69 24.78 -9.84
N ILE A 4 -7.12 25.19 -8.70
CA ILE A 4 -6.84 24.30 -7.56
C ILE A 4 -8.05 23.43 -7.19
N ASP A 5 -9.25 23.96 -7.40
CA ASP A 5 -10.51 23.25 -7.21
C ASP A 5 -10.64 22.00 -8.09
N ILE A 6 -10.09 22.02 -9.31
CA ILE A 6 -10.06 20.83 -10.19
C ILE A 6 -9.16 19.75 -9.60
N PHE A 7 -8.01 20.08 -9.02
CA PHE A 7 -7.15 19.08 -8.37
C PHE A 7 -7.82 18.48 -7.13
N LYS A 8 -8.61 19.25 -6.38
CA LYS A 8 -9.40 18.72 -5.27
C LYS A 8 -10.47 17.75 -5.75
N ILE A 9 -11.15 18.06 -6.85
CA ILE A 9 -12.14 17.17 -7.47
C ILE A 9 -11.47 15.88 -7.93
N ILE A 10 -10.38 15.97 -8.70
CA ILE A 10 -9.64 14.79 -9.20
C ILE A 10 -9.15 13.93 -8.03
N ASN A 11 -8.56 14.52 -6.98
CA ASN A 11 -8.10 13.80 -5.80
C ASN A 11 -9.26 13.09 -5.08
N SER A 12 -10.44 13.72 -5.01
CA SER A 12 -11.65 13.15 -4.43
C SER A 12 -12.18 11.98 -5.25
N ASP A 13 -12.25 12.12 -6.57
CA ASP A 13 -12.72 11.07 -7.47
C ASP A 13 -11.78 9.85 -7.44
N GLU A 14 -10.47 10.09 -7.49
CA GLU A 14 -9.47 9.04 -7.38
C GLU A 14 -9.53 8.30 -6.04
N TYR A 15 -9.70 9.03 -4.94
CA TYR A 15 -9.93 8.44 -3.63
C TYR A 15 -11.17 7.54 -3.62
N ASN A 16 -12.29 8.01 -4.18
CA ASN A 16 -13.54 7.24 -4.25
C ASN A 16 -13.36 5.98 -5.09
N ASN A 17 -12.68 6.08 -6.24
CA ASN A 17 -12.40 4.94 -7.11
C ASN A 17 -11.55 3.88 -6.42
N LEU A 18 -10.45 4.27 -5.78
CA LEU A 18 -9.58 3.35 -5.04
C LEU A 18 -10.28 2.77 -3.80
N ASN A 19 -11.14 3.55 -3.13
CA ASN A 19 -11.91 3.07 -2.00
C ASN A 19 -12.96 2.02 -2.43
N ASN A 20 -13.65 2.27 -3.55
CA ASN A 20 -14.58 1.30 -4.13
C ASN A 20 -13.84 0.04 -4.57
N TYR A 21 -12.64 0.18 -5.14
CA TYR A 21 -11.81 -0.96 -5.51
C TYR A 21 -11.36 -1.78 -4.29
N LEU A 22 -10.97 -1.12 -3.19
CA LEU A 22 -10.70 -1.78 -1.90
C LEU A 22 -11.91 -2.59 -1.42
N ILE A 23 -13.11 -1.99 -1.44
CA ILE A 23 -14.35 -2.67 -1.03
C ILE A 23 -14.59 -3.91 -1.89
N SER A 24 -14.45 -3.79 -3.21
CA SER A 24 -14.62 -4.89 -4.15
C SER A 24 -13.61 -6.02 -3.92
N ILE A 25 -12.33 -5.71 -3.73
CA ILE A 25 -11.31 -6.72 -3.41
C ILE A 25 -11.65 -7.44 -2.10
N GLU A 26 -11.99 -6.70 -1.05
CA GLU A 26 -12.25 -7.32 0.26
C GLU A 26 -13.53 -8.14 0.25
N ASN A 27 -14.57 -7.73 -0.48
CA ASN A 27 -15.76 -8.54 -0.68
C ASN A 27 -15.43 -9.84 -1.42
N PHE A 28 -14.62 -9.76 -2.49
CA PHE A 28 -14.14 -10.95 -3.20
C PHE A 28 -13.36 -11.88 -2.27
N LEU A 29 -12.37 -11.35 -1.53
CA LEU A 29 -11.58 -12.14 -0.59
C LEU A 29 -12.46 -12.81 0.48
N ASN A 30 -13.43 -12.10 1.05
CA ASN A 30 -14.34 -12.65 2.05
C ASN A 30 -15.19 -13.79 1.49
N ILE A 31 -15.68 -13.67 0.26
CA ILE A 31 -16.45 -14.73 -0.41
C ILE A 31 -15.55 -15.96 -0.63
N GLU A 32 -14.34 -15.79 -1.14
CA GLU A 32 -13.43 -16.91 -1.38
C GLU A 32 -12.98 -17.60 -0.09
N LEU A 33 -12.67 -16.84 0.96
CA LEU A 33 -12.33 -17.40 2.27
C LEU A 33 -13.49 -18.14 2.92
N LYS A 34 -14.72 -17.65 2.73
CA LYS A 34 -15.91 -18.34 3.21
C LYS A 34 -16.10 -19.67 2.47
N LYS A 35 -15.97 -19.71 1.14
CA LYS A 35 -16.04 -20.97 0.37
C LYS A 35 -15.03 -22.01 0.86
N ILE A 36 -13.80 -21.57 1.16
CA ILE A 36 -12.77 -22.45 1.72
C ILE A 36 -13.19 -22.95 3.10
N SER A 37 -13.71 -22.08 3.96
CA SER A 37 -14.17 -22.47 5.30
C SER A 37 -15.35 -23.45 5.24
N ASP A 38 -16.34 -23.20 4.40
CA ASP A 38 -17.51 -24.07 4.20
C ASP A 38 -17.09 -25.46 3.64
N ASN A 39 -16.06 -25.51 2.81
CA ASN A 39 -15.49 -26.78 2.32
C ASN A 39 -14.75 -27.55 3.44
N GLN A 40 -14.16 -26.85 4.40
CA GLN A 40 -13.52 -27.47 5.56
C GLN A 40 -14.54 -28.19 6.44
N GLU A 41 -15.63 -27.51 6.79
CA GLU A 41 -16.67 -28.07 7.66
C GLU A 41 -17.27 -29.34 7.07
N LYS A 42 -17.44 -29.39 5.75
CA LYS A 42 -17.89 -30.58 5.03
C LYS A 42 -16.89 -31.74 5.18
N LEU A 43 -15.59 -31.48 5.09
CA LEU A 43 -14.56 -32.51 5.23
C LEU A 43 -14.44 -33.02 6.68
N THR A 44 -14.52 -32.12 7.67
CA THR A 44 -14.45 -32.51 9.08
C THR A 44 -15.71 -33.21 9.57
N GLY A 45 -16.90 -32.84 9.07
CA GLY A 45 -18.15 -33.55 9.38
C GLY A 45 -18.22 -34.97 8.78
N VAL A 46 -17.46 -35.23 7.71
CA VAL A 46 -17.27 -36.58 7.16
C VAL A 46 -16.33 -37.41 8.04
N GLN A 47 -15.38 -36.79 8.76
CA GLN A 47 -14.40 -37.48 9.61
C GLN A 47 -14.96 -38.05 10.91
N GLU A 48 -15.94 -37.40 11.55
CA GLU A 48 -16.58 -37.96 12.77
C GLU A 48 -17.27 -39.31 12.52
N ASN A 49 -17.45 -39.71 11.26
CA ASN A 49 -18.12 -40.94 10.85
C ASN A 49 -17.18 -42.05 10.34
N VAL A 50 -15.86 -41.83 10.24
CA VAL A 50 -14.93 -42.80 9.63
C VAL A 50 -13.59 -42.86 10.38
N GLU A 51 -13.37 -43.93 11.15
CA GLU A 51 -12.06 -44.27 11.73
C GLU A 51 -11.09 -44.71 10.62
N ASN A 52 -10.23 -43.84 10.06
CA ASN A 52 -9.14 -44.30 9.19
C ASN A 52 -7.93 -43.35 9.05
N ASN A 53 -6.73 -43.93 9.11
CA ASN A 53 -5.41 -43.26 9.07
C ASN A 53 -5.04 -42.55 7.74
N ASN A 54 -5.79 -42.77 6.65
CA ASN A 54 -5.51 -42.16 5.33
C ASN A 54 -5.89 -40.67 5.23
N TYR A 55 -6.73 -40.16 6.13
CA TYR A 55 -7.21 -38.77 6.10
C TYR A 55 -6.23 -37.74 6.68
N SER A 56 -5.16 -38.19 7.35
CA SER A 56 -4.13 -37.30 7.94
C SER A 56 -3.45 -36.40 6.90
N ASN A 57 -3.07 -36.97 5.76
CA ASN A 57 -2.46 -36.22 4.64
C ASN A 57 -3.43 -35.23 3.99
N GLU A 58 -4.73 -35.55 3.92
CA GLU A 58 -5.75 -34.66 3.34
C GLU A 58 -6.00 -33.43 4.23
N ILE A 59 -6.00 -33.60 5.56
CA ILE A 59 -6.09 -32.50 6.52
C ILE A 59 -4.88 -31.59 6.42
N GLU A 60 -3.67 -32.15 6.34
CA GLU A 60 -2.44 -31.36 6.17
C GLU A 60 -2.47 -30.53 4.88
N LEU A 61 -2.81 -31.15 3.74
CA LEU A 61 -2.99 -30.45 2.46
C LEU A 61 -4.03 -29.33 2.57
N PHE A 62 -5.14 -29.59 3.26
CA PHE A 62 -6.20 -28.59 3.45
C PHE A 62 -5.73 -27.42 4.34
N ASN A 63 -4.97 -27.70 5.40
CA ASN A 63 -4.39 -26.67 6.26
C ASN A 63 -3.37 -25.80 5.50
N GLU A 64 -2.55 -26.41 4.63
CA GLU A 64 -1.66 -25.68 3.73
C GLU A 64 -2.43 -24.77 2.77
N TRP A 65 -3.51 -25.27 2.17
CA TRP A 65 -4.40 -24.48 1.32
C TRP A 65 -5.02 -23.32 2.09
N ARG A 66 -5.55 -23.57 3.29
CA ARG A 66 -6.13 -22.52 4.14
C ARG A 66 -5.10 -21.46 4.50
N TYR A 67 -3.88 -21.86 4.82
CA TYR A 67 -2.79 -20.93 5.09
C TYR A 67 -2.46 -20.09 3.84
N TYR A 68 -2.33 -20.74 2.68
CA TYR A 68 -2.03 -20.07 1.42
C TYR A 68 -3.12 -19.05 1.06
N TYR A 69 -4.39 -19.46 1.01
CA TYR A 69 -5.48 -18.57 0.63
C TYR A 69 -5.81 -17.53 1.70
N GLY A 70 -5.78 -17.91 2.98
CA GLY A 70 -6.06 -17.05 4.12
C GLY A 70 -5.03 -15.94 4.33
N THR A 71 -3.77 -16.21 3.99
CA THR A 71 -2.64 -15.34 4.34
C THR A 71 -1.88 -14.85 3.13
N VAL A 72 -1.36 -15.77 2.31
CA VAL A 72 -0.47 -15.41 1.19
C VAL A 72 -1.28 -14.74 0.09
N PHE A 73 -2.38 -15.36 -0.33
CA PHE A 73 -3.25 -14.86 -1.39
C PHE A 73 -3.90 -13.53 -1.02
N THR A 74 -4.50 -13.42 0.18
CA THR A 74 -5.10 -12.17 0.67
C THR A 74 -4.07 -11.04 0.77
N SER A 75 -2.87 -11.32 1.29
CA SER A 75 -1.78 -10.35 1.33
C SER A 75 -1.36 -9.89 -0.06
N ASN A 76 -1.34 -10.79 -1.06
CA ASN A 76 -0.98 -10.48 -2.45
C ASN A 76 -2.00 -9.54 -3.13
N PHE A 77 -3.29 -9.67 -2.84
CA PHE A 77 -4.30 -8.72 -3.33
C PHE A 77 -4.13 -7.34 -2.70
N ARG A 78 -3.92 -7.31 -1.38
CA ARG A 78 -3.75 -6.07 -0.64
C ARG A 78 -2.48 -5.32 -1.01
N ILE A 79 -1.38 -6.02 -1.32
CA ILE A 79 -0.16 -5.37 -1.79
C ILE A 79 -0.32 -4.81 -3.21
N THR A 80 -1.08 -5.49 -4.06
CA THR A 80 -1.42 -4.97 -5.39
C THR A 80 -2.20 -3.66 -5.26
N LEU A 81 -3.17 -3.61 -4.34
CA LEU A 81 -3.89 -2.38 -4.02
C LEU A 81 -2.97 -1.29 -3.45
N LEU A 82 -2.08 -1.63 -2.51
CA LEU A 82 -1.10 -0.66 -1.98
C LEU A 82 -0.22 -0.10 -3.10
N SER A 83 0.21 -0.95 -4.02
CA SER A 83 1.00 -0.54 -5.18
C SER A 83 0.22 0.42 -6.08
N LEU A 84 -1.08 0.16 -6.30
CA LEU A 84 -1.95 1.06 -7.05
C LEU A 84 -2.10 2.43 -6.35
N ILE A 85 -2.31 2.44 -5.02
CA ILE A 85 -2.42 3.67 -4.23
C ILE A 85 -1.13 4.51 -4.37
N ILE A 86 0.04 3.89 -4.21
CA ILE A 86 1.32 4.61 -4.32
C ILE A 86 1.58 5.11 -5.74
N SER A 87 1.27 4.31 -6.76
CA SER A 87 1.39 4.74 -8.17
C SER A 87 0.45 5.90 -8.51
N SER A 88 -0.78 5.86 -8.00
CA SER A 88 -1.75 6.95 -8.16
C SER A 88 -1.25 8.24 -7.51
N LEU A 89 -0.73 8.15 -6.29
CA LEU A 89 -0.08 9.27 -5.60
C LEU A 89 1.11 9.83 -6.40
N GLU A 90 1.97 8.97 -6.95
CA GLU A 90 3.11 9.36 -7.79
C GLU A 90 2.65 10.12 -9.04
N ASN A 91 1.57 9.69 -9.69
CA ASN A 91 1.02 10.36 -10.87
C ASN A 91 0.42 11.72 -10.53
N ILE A 92 -0.40 11.82 -9.47
CA ILE A 92 -0.97 13.09 -9.02
C ILE A 92 0.14 14.09 -8.70
N LEU A 93 1.20 13.64 -8.01
CA LEU A 93 2.35 14.50 -7.70
C LEU A 93 3.08 15.00 -8.96
N LYS A 94 3.24 14.15 -9.97
CA LYS A 94 3.82 14.55 -11.27
C LYS A 94 2.95 15.60 -11.94
N ASP A 95 1.63 15.42 -11.95
CA ASP A 95 0.70 16.38 -12.53
C ASP A 95 0.76 17.74 -11.81
N ILE A 96 0.80 17.73 -10.48
CA ILE A 96 0.99 18.96 -9.68
C ILE A 96 2.33 19.62 -10.04
N CYS A 97 3.43 18.87 -10.13
CA CYS A 97 4.73 19.42 -10.53
C CYS A 97 4.69 20.05 -11.92
N TYR A 98 4.05 19.37 -12.89
CA TYR A 98 3.90 19.87 -14.25
C TYR A 98 3.10 21.19 -14.29
N GLN A 99 2.00 21.29 -13.55
CA GLN A 99 1.24 22.55 -13.48
C GLN A 99 2.06 23.66 -12.80
N TYR A 100 2.81 23.34 -11.74
CA TYR A 100 3.67 24.31 -11.08
C TYR A 100 4.81 24.82 -11.96
N LYS A 101 5.34 23.98 -12.84
CA LYS A 101 6.30 24.38 -13.87
C LYS A 101 5.74 25.51 -14.73
N ILE A 102 4.49 25.35 -15.18
CA ILE A 102 3.80 26.32 -16.02
C ILE A 102 3.51 27.61 -15.24
N ILE A 103 2.97 27.49 -14.02
CA ILE A 103 2.58 28.64 -13.19
C ILE A 103 3.79 29.49 -12.79
N LYS A 104 4.90 28.85 -12.41
CA LYS A 104 6.11 29.53 -11.94
C LYS A 104 7.12 29.79 -13.05
N TYR A 105 6.78 29.47 -14.31
CA TYR A 105 7.70 29.55 -15.45
C TYR A 105 9.08 28.93 -15.15
N SER A 106 9.08 27.78 -14.48
CA SER A 106 10.31 27.11 -14.05
C SER A 106 11.12 26.65 -15.27
N SER A 107 12.42 26.98 -15.27
CA SER A 107 13.36 26.60 -16.33
C SER A 107 13.75 25.12 -16.31
N PHE A 108 13.42 24.40 -15.23
CA PHE A 108 13.69 22.98 -15.06
C PHE A 108 12.43 22.20 -14.66
N ASP A 109 12.47 20.89 -14.85
CA ASP A 109 11.41 19.91 -14.69
C ASP A 109 11.70 18.93 -13.53
N ILE A 110 10.68 18.22 -13.05
CA ILE A 110 10.86 17.10 -12.12
C ILE A 110 11.79 16.02 -12.71
N ASN A 111 11.75 15.82 -14.03
CA ASN A 111 12.59 14.85 -14.73
C ASN A 111 14.08 15.23 -14.74
N ASP A 112 14.41 16.51 -14.55
CA ASP A 112 15.80 16.98 -14.47
C ASP A 112 16.43 16.68 -13.10
N LEU A 113 15.62 16.26 -12.12
CA LEU A 113 16.10 15.93 -10.77
C LEU A 113 16.64 14.49 -10.69
N LYS A 114 17.83 14.36 -10.10
CA LYS A 114 18.41 13.06 -9.73
C LYS A 114 17.66 12.46 -8.55
N GLY A 115 17.48 11.14 -8.55
CA GLY A 115 16.88 10.40 -7.43
C GLY A 115 16.16 9.13 -7.88
N ASN A 116 15.93 8.21 -6.93
CA ASN A 116 15.36 6.89 -7.21
C ASN A 116 13.83 6.81 -6.94
N SER A 117 13.19 7.90 -6.53
CA SER A 117 11.76 7.91 -6.23
C SER A 117 11.09 9.17 -6.74
N ASP A 118 10.01 8.99 -7.49
CA ASP A 118 9.23 10.10 -8.04
C ASP A 118 8.60 10.96 -6.95
N ILE A 119 8.17 10.36 -5.83
CA ILE A 119 7.68 11.10 -4.65
C ILE A 119 8.76 12.04 -4.08
N GLU A 120 10.00 11.56 -3.95
CA GLU A 120 11.12 12.40 -3.46
C GLU A 120 11.51 13.48 -4.46
N LYS A 121 11.51 13.16 -5.76
CA LYS A 121 11.74 14.16 -6.80
C LYS A 121 10.67 15.23 -6.77
N ALA A 122 9.39 14.86 -6.61
CA ALA A 122 8.28 15.80 -6.50
C ALA A 122 8.45 16.72 -5.29
N LYS A 123 8.83 16.17 -4.12
CA LYS A 123 9.15 16.97 -2.92
C LYS A 123 10.25 18.00 -3.21
N VAL A 124 11.36 17.58 -3.79
CA VAL A 124 12.50 18.46 -4.09
C VAL A 124 12.09 19.52 -5.10
N TYR A 125 11.38 19.13 -6.16
CA TYR A 125 10.89 20.03 -7.19
C TYR A 125 9.98 21.11 -6.59
N LEU A 126 8.89 20.68 -5.96
CA LEU A 126 7.89 21.56 -5.37
C LEU A 126 8.51 22.46 -4.31
N THR A 127 9.40 21.94 -3.45
CA THR A 127 10.11 22.77 -2.46
C THR A 127 10.88 23.90 -3.10
N LYS A 128 11.54 23.66 -4.24
CA LYS A 128 12.31 24.68 -4.95
C LYS A 128 11.42 25.71 -5.63
N VAL A 129 10.35 25.28 -6.31
CA VAL A 129 9.52 26.19 -7.12
C VAL A 129 8.48 26.94 -6.32
N SER A 130 8.04 26.40 -5.17
CA SER A 130 7.07 27.06 -4.27
C SER A 130 7.71 27.72 -3.05
N ASN A 131 9.00 27.48 -2.80
CA ASN A 131 9.70 27.92 -1.59
C ASN A 131 9.06 27.42 -0.27
N LYS A 132 8.32 26.30 -0.32
CA LYS A 132 7.69 25.66 0.84
C LYS A 132 8.35 24.33 1.17
N ASN A 133 8.53 24.03 2.45
CA ASN A 133 9.10 22.74 2.85
C ASN A 133 8.06 21.61 2.74
N ILE A 134 8.01 20.96 1.58
CA ILE A 134 7.05 19.89 1.30
C ILE A 134 7.22 18.69 2.25
N GLY A 135 8.43 18.45 2.76
CA GLY A 135 8.69 17.41 3.75
C GLY A 135 8.03 17.65 5.12
N LYS A 136 7.49 18.84 5.37
CA LYS A 136 6.72 19.18 6.58
C LYS A 136 5.20 19.10 6.38
N ILE A 137 4.73 18.80 5.17
CA ILE A 137 3.30 18.60 4.93
C ILE A 137 2.83 17.38 5.73
N PRO A 138 1.70 17.47 6.45
CA PRO A 138 1.16 16.34 7.21
C PRO A 138 1.05 15.09 6.34
N LYS A 139 1.27 13.92 6.94
CA LYS A 139 1.27 12.60 6.28
C LYS A 139 2.49 12.24 5.44
N TRP A 140 3.46 13.14 5.29
CA TRP A 140 4.70 12.85 4.56
C TRP A 140 5.46 11.61 5.08
N SER A 141 5.56 11.44 6.39
CA SER A 141 6.23 10.28 6.98
C SER A 141 5.49 8.99 6.66
N GLU A 142 4.16 9.01 6.77
CA GLU A 142 3.31 7.85 6.51
C GLU A 142 3.39 7.41 5.05
N ILE A 143 3.39 8.35 4.10
CA ILE A 143 3.62 8.04 2.68
C ILE A 143 4.94 7.29 2.46
N ASN A 144 6.01 7.70 3.14
CA ASN A 144 7.29 7.03 3.02
C ASN A 144 7.29 5.63 3.63
N ASP A 145 6.57 5.42 4.74
CA ASP A 145 6.39 4.10 5.34
C ASP A 145 5.62 3.16 4.38
N TYR A 146 4.52 3.62 3.78
CA TYR A 146 3.74 2.84 2.81
C TYR A 146 4.56 2.49 1.56
N LYS A 147 5.29 3.47 1.01
CA LYS A 147 6.19 3.28 -0.13
C LYS A 147 7.31 2.29 0.22
N PHE A 148 7.86 2.36 1.42
CA PHE A 148 8.90 1.45 1.87
C PHE A 148 8.39 0.01 1.87
N ILE A 149 7.21 -0.25 2.47
CA ILE A 149 6.58 -1.58 2.44
C ILE A 149 6.32 -2.04 1.00
N ARG A 150 5.71 -1.18 0.18
CA ARG A 150 5.47 -1.44 -1.26
C ARG A 150 6.75 -1.89 -1.98
N ASN A 151 7.86 -1.21 -1.74
CA ASN A 151 9.13 -1.52 -2.38
C ASN A 151 9.71 -2.88 -1.96
N LYS A 152 9.55 -3.29 -0.69
CA LYS A 152 9.97 -4.63 -0.24
C LYS A 152 9.19 -5.73 -0.95
N PHE A 153 7.92 -5.50 -1.27
CA PHE A 153 7.16 -6.45 -2.07
C PHE A 153 7.57 -6.45 -3.54
N ILE A 154 7.70 -5.29 -4.19
CA ILE A 154 8.05 -5.23 -5.62
C ILE A 154 9.44 -5.83 -5.89
N HIS A 155 10.43 -5.53 -5.04
CA HIS A 155 11.81 -5.91 -5.33
C HIS A 155 12.24 -7.21 -4.66
N GLN A 156 11.57 -7.62 -3.59
CA GLN A 156 12.00 -8.75 -2.76
C GLN A 156 10.85 -9.72 -2.45
N ASN A 157 9.69 -9.56 -3.10
CA ASN A 157 8.50 -10.38 -2.87
C ASN A 157 8.09 -10.47 -1.39
N GLY A 158 8.32 -9.38 -0.64
CA GLY A 158 7.99 -9.27 0.78
C GLY A 158 8.93 -10.06 1.68
N ARG A 159 10.09 -10.51 1.17
CA ARG A 159 11.11 -11.27 1.91
C ARG A 159 12.33 -10.41 2.14
N VAL A 160 12.71 -10.23 3.40
CA VAL A 160 13.84 -9.37 3.77
C VAL A 160 14.79 -10.19 4.63
N SER A 161 16.09 -10.13 4.33
CA SER A 161 17.08 -10.76 5.20
C SER A 161 17.03 -10.11 6.59
N SER A 162 17.04 -10.93 7.63
CA SER A 162 17.20 -10.53 9.04
C SER A 162 18.48 -9.73 9.32
N LYS A 163 19.46 -9.79 8.40
CA LYS A 163 20.73 -9.05 8.45
C LYS A 163 20.68 -7.73 7.67
N SER A 164 19.56 -7.43 7.01
CA SER A 164 19.38 -6.18 6.26
C SER A 164 19.33 -4.97 7.21
N SER A 165 19.87 -3.84 6.75
CA SER A 165 19.68 -2.55 7.43
C SER A 165 18.21 -2.11 7.49
N ASP A 166 17.35 -2.69 6.66
CA ASP A 166 15.91 -2.40 6.60
C ASP A 166 15.11 -2.94 7.81
N VAL A 167 15.66 -3.88 8.57
CA VAL A 167 14.92 -4.62 9.62
C VAL A 167 14.39 -3.71 10.71
N ALA A 168 15.19 -2.72 11.14
CA ALA A 168 14.76 -1.76 12.15
C ALA A 168 13.55 -0.95 11.67
N GLN A 169 13.58 -0.46 10.42
CA GLN A 169 12.48 0.28 9.83
C GLN A 169 11.23 -0.59 9.67
N LEU A 170 11.38 -1.84 9.24
CA LEU A 170 10.27 -2.80 9.13
C LEU A 170 9.57 -3.02 10.46
N ARG A 171 10.33 -3.23 11.54
CA ARG A 171 9.78 -3.43 12.89
C ARG A 171 9.05 -2.19 13.39
N THR A 172 9.62 -1.00 13.16
CA THR A 172 8.97 0.28 13.48
C THR A 172 7.63 0.42 12.76
N ILE A 173 7.60 0.15 11.45
CA ILE A 173 6.37 0.25 10.65
C ILE A 173 5.35 -0.79 11.11
N SER A 174 5.77 -2.05 11.33
CA SER A 174 4.86 -3.10 11.80
C SER A 174 4.27 -2.82 13.19
N ALA A 175 4.99 -2.12 14.06
CA ALA A 175 4.48 -1.69 15.37
C ALA A 175 3.57 -0.46 15.26
N LYS A 176 3.85 0.44 14.31
CA LYS A 176 3.08 1.67 14.08
C LYS A 176 1.72 1.42 13.45
N TYR A 177 1.61 0.44 12.55
CA TYR A 177 0.41 0.24 11.74
C TYR A 177 -0.27 -1.10 12.01
N GLN A 178 -1.58 -1.03 12.25
CA GLN A 178 -2.43 -2.21 12.22
C GLN A 178 -2.49 -2.81 10.82
N GLY A 179 -2.58 -4.14 10.75
CA GLY A 179 -2.79 -4.88 9.51
C GLY A 179 -1.51 -5.33 8.82
N ILE A 180 -0.33 -5.03 9.36
CA ILE A 180 0.94 -5.64 8.96
C ILE A 180 1.36 -6.69 9.98
N LYS A 181 1.84 -7.85 9.50
CA LYS A 181 2.51 -8.85 10.32
C LYS A 181 3.88 -9.18 9.73
N LEU A 182 4.84 -9.43 10.61
CA LEU A 182 6.16 -9.94 10.26
C LEU A 182 6.27 -11.40 10.75
N PHE A 183 6.75 -12.28 9.89
CA PHE A 183 7.05 -13.67 10.22
C PHE A 183 8.54 -13.94 10.00
N GLU A 184 9.24 -14.32 11.07
CA GLU A 184 10.69 -14.55 11.02
C GLU A 184 11.00 -16.05 11.02
N LYS A 185 11.76 -16.53 10.02
CA LYS A 185 12.22 -17.92 9.93
C LYS A 185 13.52 -18.00 9.13
N ASN A 186 14.51 -18.76 9.62
CA ASN A 186 15.77 -19.06 8.92
C ASN A 186 16.45 -17.81 8.32
N ASP A 187 16.78 -16.83 9.14
CA ASP A 187 17.39 -15.55 8.74
C ASP A 187 16.57 -14.70 7.73
N GLU A 188 15.31 -15.02 7.49
CA GLU A 188 14.38 -14.30 6.60
C GLU A 188 13.19 -13.75 7.40
N ILE A 189 12.81 -12.51 7.11
CA ILE A 189 11.59 -11.84 7.58
C ILE A 189 10.62 -11.76 6.40
N ARG A 190 9.42 -12.32 6.57
CA ARG A 190 8.31 -12.21 5.62
C ARG A 190 7.30 -11.19 6.09
N ILE A 191 6.88 -10.33 5.17
CA ILE A 191 5.88 -9.29 5.43
C ILE A 191 4.52 -9.79 4.91
N TRP A 192 3.46 -9.66 5.72
CA TRP A 192 2.08 -9.91 5.30
C TRP A 192 1.18 -8.73 5.61
N ILE A 193 0.36 -8.33 4.63
CA ILE A 193 -0.75 -7.40 4.84
C ILE A 193 -1.98 -8.21 5.28
N SER A 194 -2.03 -8.48 6.58
CA SER A 194 -3.03 -9.32 7.24
C SER A 194 -4.42 -8.70 7.36
N ASP A 195 -4.55 -7.37 7.23
CA ASP A 195 -5.84 -6.68 7.35
C ASP A 195 -5.94 -5.52 6.35
N LYS A 196 -7.14 -5.32 5.80
CA LYS A 196 -7.51 -4.23 4.89
C LYS A 196 -7.30 -2.85 5.48
N ILE A 197 -7.32 -2.72 6.81
CA ILE A 197 -7.14 -1.45 7.50
C ILE A 197 -5.82 -0.78 7.12
N PHE A 198 -4.77 -1.55 6.82
CA PHE A 198 -3.50 -0.99 6.36
C PHE A 198 -3.64 -0.27 5.02
N CYS A 199 -4.29 -0.91 4.03
CA CYS A 199 -4.57 -0.31 2.74
C CYS A 199 -5.54 0.88 2.86
N LYS A 200 -6.53 0.79 3.75
CA LYS A 200 -7.46 1.88 4.02
C LYS A 200 -6.75 3.11 4.59
N ASN A 201 -5.84 2.91 5.54
CA ASN A 201 -5.02 3.98 6.10
C ASN A 201 -4.09 4.58 5.05
N ALA A 202 -3.44 3.75 4.23
CA ALA A 202 -2.61 4.23 3.12
C ALA A 202 -3.38 5.13 2.15
N LEU A 203 -4.60 4.73 1.79
CA LEU A 203 -5.46 5.52 0.92
C LEU A 203 -5.88 6.85 1.58
N ASN A 204 -6.35 6.80 2.82
CA ASN A 204 -6.79 8.00 3.56
C ASN A 204 -5.63 8.99 3.77
N ASP A 205 -4.45 8.49 4.15
CA ASP A 205 -3.26 9.31 4.35
C ASP A 205 -2.76 9.91 3.04
N SER A 206 -2.84 9.18 1.92
CA SER A 206 -2.50 9.70 0.58
C SER A 206 -3.44 10.80 0.13
N TYR A 207 -4.75 10.61 0.30
CA TYR A 207 -5.73 11.64 0.02
C TYR A 207 -5.51 12.89 0.89
N SER A 208 -5.29 12.69 2.19
CA SER A 208 -5.03 13.78 3.14
C SER A 208 -3.74 14.51 2.82
N PHE A 209 -2.66 13.79 2.46
CA PHE A 209 -1.40 14.38 2.04
C PHE A 209 -1.59 15.28 0.82
N ILE A 210 -2.25 14.80 -0.23
CA ILE A 210 -2.49 15.59 -1.45
C ILE A 210 -3.37 16.81 -1.15
N SER A 211 -4.43 16.66 -0.36
CA SER A 211 -5.29 17.80 0.02
C SER A 211 -4.51 18.87 0.77
N ASN A 212 -3.71 18.48 1.78
CA ASN A 212 -2.85 19.40 2.52
C ASN A 212 -1.77 20.03 1.65
N LEU A 213 -1.22 19.28 0.69
CA LEU A 213 -0.26 19.79 -0.28
C LEU A 213 -0.89 20.86 -1.18
N ILE A 214 -2.07 20.58 -1.74
CA ILE A 214 -2.81 21.52 -2.59
C ILE A 214 -3.13 22.79 -1.81
N ASP A 215 -3.61 22.67 -0.57
CA ASP A 215 -3.91 23.82 0.29
C ASP A 215 -2.65 24.62 0.60
N ALA A 216 -1.56 23.95 0.98
CA ALA A 216 -0.28 24.61 1.21
C ALA A 216 0.25 25.30 -0.04
N LEU A 217 -0.04 24.78 -1.24
CA LEU A 217 0.38 25.37 -2.51
C LEU A 217 -0.55 26.53 -2.95
N ARG A 218 -1.78 26.61 -2.43
CA ARG A 218 -2.74 27.67 -2.79
C ARG A 218 -2.23 29.07 -2.48
N ASP A 219 -1.52 29.24 -1.38
CA ASP A 219 -1.01 30.55 -0.97
C ASP A 219 0.12 31.09 -1.87
N ASP A 220 0.58 30.31 -2.85
CA ASP A 220 1.61 30.72 -3.82
C ASP A 220 1.06 31.11 -5.21
N GLN A 221 -0.25 31.04 -5.44
CA GLN A 221 -0.89 31.49 -6.68
C GLN A 221 -1.17 33.00 -6.63
#